data_AF-A0A3M1CSJ7-F1
#
_entry.id   AF-A0A3M1CSJ7-F1
#
_cell.length_a   1.000
_cell.length_b   1.000
_cell.length_c   1.000
_cell.angle_alpha   90.00
_cell.angle_beta   90.00
_cell.angle_gamma   90.00
#
_symmetry.space_group_name_H-M   'P 1'
#
loop_
_entity.id
_entity.type
_entity.pdbx_description
1 polymer ?
#
loop_
_entity_poly.entity_id
_entity_poly.type
_entity_poly.pdbx_seq_one_letter_code
_entity_poly.pdbx_strand_id
1 'polypeptide(L)'
;MTAASSTPPSRPSRQAMLEREAIANRKKHWVRAVTACNSRCLFCLDADTPRNVFIPTDEVKAELRRGREELGADKVIISGGEATLHPDFVELVRYARQELGYDRVQTVTNGTMFADRGFYVACRDAGLGEITFSLHGHTPELHDWLTQTPGGFHKLMKGMIRARRDPRGPIVNVDICINRQNVAVIDRIVELCLSVGVTEFDLLHVIPQANAFENRDLLFYDVREHLPRLQKVFRLNRHPGVTVWTNRFPVHYLEGLEDLIQDPHKMLDEVNGRRFMVRNYLDVGKPMECRDPERCRHCFIEPFCTTMDRRVASMNHGQEQVWVLGSAPVADLPVPLPYGCDTVGIEVPDPDALVRRVGELPAGLAVEARVATPGPVPAVGRRLRLCADTAAQLDAWLGGDWLSEGELDIDLNRDTGPWLLQHRDRLVPWLDRIRIHQPSWEHMADAAAHDVRDPAAFFTALGLPVQVSGLAACQAPGTVLVEERRRIGRAMFDPDTGRLAIGALARDHVARAYRAKSVRCDDCRVRARCEGIHINMLRDQGLRLCRPLVAGKWADEAAARLEARWPEPPARVADGKPLEPPHDSLPGYAPPAGPVADPLAVTANALGRRPRPLVRGPTRIKGGPPRR
;
A
#
# COMPACT_ATOMS: atom_id res chain seq x y z
N MET A 1 4.32 44.35 -10.86
CA MET A 1 3.49 43.33 -11.52
C MET A 1 4.11 43.00 -12.87
N THR A 2 5.05 42.07 -12.89
CA THR A 2 5.56 41.46 -14.11
C THR A 2 4.82 40.14 -14.30
N ALA A 3 4.17 39.97 -15.45
CA ALA A 3 3.42 38.78 -15.80
C ALA A 3 4.40 37.59 -15.87
N ALA A 4 4.41 36.78 -14.81
CA ALA A 4 5.03 35.47 -14.86
C ALA A 4 4.26 34.64 -15.90
N SER A 5 4.96 34.28 -16.98
CA SER A 5 4.56 33.27 -17.96
C SER A 5 4.08 32.01 -17.23
N SER A 6 2.78 31.89 -17.02
CA SER A 6 2.17 30.75 -16.34
C SER A 6 1.99 29.60 -17.33
N THR A 7 3.10 28.98 -17.73
CA THR A 7 3.02 27.57 -18.11
C THR A 7 2.49 26.85 -16.87
N PRO A 8 1.38 26.08 -16.94
CA PRO A 8 0.92 25.32 -15.79
C PRO A 8 2.09 24.48 -15.28
N PRO A 9 2.42 24.54 -13.98
CA PRO A 9 3.58 23.86 -13.46
C PRO A 9 3.51 22.37 -13.82
N SER A 10 4.56 21.90 -14.48
CA SER A 10 4.64 20.56 -15.05
C SER A 10 4.65 19.48 -13.97
N ARG A 11 4.39 18.23 -14.36
CA ARG A 11 4.63 17.07 -13.47
C ARG A 11 6.04 17.17 -12.84
N PRO A 12 6.22 16.82 -11.54
CA PRO A 12 7.52 16.85 -10.90
C PRO A 12 8.49 15.95 -11.66
N SER A 13 9.77 16.28 -11.61
CA SER A 13 10.79 15.38 -12.16
C SER A 13 10.74 14.03 -11.44
N ARG A 14 11.17 12.97 -12.13
CA ARG A 14 11.33 11.65 -11.49
C ARG A 14 12.18 11.75 -10.23
N GLN A 15 13.25 12.54 -10.27
CA GLN A 15 14.14 12.76 -9.12
C GLN A 15 13.37 13.32 -7.91
N ALA A 16 12.53 14.35 -8.11
CA ALA A 16 11.70 14.89 -7.03
C ALA A 16 10.69 13.86 -6.48
N MET A 17 10.16 12.99 -7.35
CA MET A 17 9.28 11.89 -6.92
C MET A 17 10.01 10.86 -6.06
N LEU A 18 11.27 10.52 -6.41
CA LEU A 18 12.11 9.60 -5.65
C LEU A 18 12.54 10.20 -4.30
N GLU A 19 12.87 11.48 -4.25
CA GLU A 19 13.15 12.19 -2.98
C GLU A 19 11.93 12.19 -2.06
N ARG A 20 10.74 12.41 -2.62
CA ARG A 20 9.48 12.33 -1.87
C ARG A 20 9.21 10.92 -1.34
N GLU A 21 9.48 9.88 -2.13
CA GLU A 21 9.41 8.48 -1.69
C GLU A 21 10.39 8.21 -0.54
N ALA A 22 11.63 8.67 -0.64
CA ALA A 22 12.63 8.53 0.42
C ALA A 22 12.17 9.20 1.73
N ILE A 23 11.59 10.40 1.66
CA ILE A 23 11.01 11.09 2.81
C ILE A 23 9.83 10.30 3.40
N ALA A 24 8.93 9.78 2.55
CA ALA A 24 7.78 9.00 2.99
C ALA A 24 8.18 7.71 3.73
N ASN A 25 9.30 7.12 3.31
CA ASN A 25 9.86 5.88 3.84
C ASN A 25 10.88 6.08 4.98
N ARG A 26 11.15 7.32 5.41
CA ARG A 26 11.87 7.55 6.67
C ARG A 26 11.15 6.85 7.82
N LYS A 27 11.90 6.08 8.61
CA LYS A 27 11.38 5.33 9.75
C LYS A 27 10.75 6.29 10.76
N LYS A 28 9.47 6.03 11.04
CA LYS A 28 8.66 6.81 11.98
C LYS A 28 7.90 5.88 12.89
N HIS A 29 7.66 6.33 14.12
CA HIS A 29 6.89 5.58 15.09
C HIS A 29 5.64 6.35 15.51
N TRP A 30 4.50 5.67 15.53
CA TRP A 30 3.24 6.22 16.01
C TRP A 30 2.98 5.70 17.41
N VAL A 31 2.93 6.61 18.39
CA VAL A 31 2.66 6.29 19.79
C VAL A 31 1.29 6.83 20.16
N ARG A 32 0.41 5.94 20.61
CA ARG A 32 -0.88 6.30 21.20
C ARG A 32 -0.64 6.65 22.66
N ALA A 33 -0.93 7.89 23.06
CA ALA A 33 -0.85 8.33 24.45
C ALA A 33 -2.22 8.24 25.17
N VAL A 34 -3.32 8.37 24.41
CA VAL A 34 -4.68 8.34 24.96
C VAL A 34 -5.65 7.74 23.93
N THR A 35 -6.79 7.26 24.41
CA THR A 35 -8.02 7.14 23.60
C THR A 35 -9.06 8.19 24.01
N ALA A 36 -8.75 8.99 25.04
CA ALA A 36 -9.51 10.17 25.39
C ALA A 36 -9.52 11.18 24.25
N CYS A 37 -10.70 11.78 24.01
CA CYS A 37 -10.87 12.84 23.03
C CYS A 37 -11.98 13.77 23.53
N ASN A 38 -11.82 15.06 23.29
CA ASN A 38 -12.83 16.09 23.53
C ASN A 38 -13.71 16.37 22.28
N SER A 39 -13.45 15.69 21.16
CA SER A 39 -14.25 15.76 19.93
C SER A 39 -15.05 14.49 19.65
N ARG A 40 -16.17 14.57 18.93
CA ARG A 40 -17.08 13.43 18.65
C ARG A 40 -17.35 13.26 17.15
N CYS A 41 -16.29 13.34 16.35
CA CYS A 41 -16.35 13.38 14.90
C CYS A 41 -17.25 12.30 14.28
N LEU A 42 -18.10 12.71 13.33
CA LEU A 42 -18.98 11.80 12.58
C LEU A 42 -18.19 10.79 11.73
N PHE A 43 -16.95 11.11 11.38
CA PHE A 43 -16.04 10.29 10.55
C PHE A 43 -14.90 9.66 11.38
N CYS A 44 -14.99 9.63 12.71
CA CYS A 44 -13.92 9.09 13.55
C CYS A 44 -13.61 7.63 13.17
N LEU A 45 -12.35 7.38 12.78
CA LEU A 45 -11.85 6.06 12.36
C LEU A 45 -11.57 5.10 13.54
N ASP A 46 -11.55 5.62 14.76
CA ASP A 46 -11.14 4.93 15.99
C ASP A 46 -12.29 4.86 17.01
N ALA A 47 -13.55 5.03 16.56
CA ALA A 47 -14.71 5.09 17.47
C ALA A 47 -15.04 3.74 18.12
N ASP A 48 -14.53 2.65 17.57
CA ASP A 48 -14.67 1.29 18.10
C ASP A 48 -13.66 1.01 19.22
N THR A 49 -12.66 1.90 19.40
CA THR A 49 -11.72 1.84 20.51
C THR A 49 -12.37 2.42 21.78
N PRO A 50 -12.17 1.78 22.95
CA PRO A 50 -12.69 2.25 24.24
C PRO A 50 -12.27 3.69 24.52
N ARG A 51 -13.23 4.58 24.82
CA ARG A 51 -12.98 6.02 24.92
C ARG A 51 -12.52 6.44 26.32
N ASN A 52 -11.91 7.63 26.39
CA ASN A 52 -11.53 8.34 27.62
C ASN A 52 -10.42 7.65 28.42
N VAL A 53 -9.64 6.75 27.81
CA VAL A 53 -8.50 6.09 28.46
C VAL A 53 -7.26 6.97 28.31
N PHE A 54 -6.53 7.11 29.40
CA PHE A 54 -5.21 7.73 29.46
C PHE A 54 -4.21 6.61 29.72
N ILE A 55 -3.25 6.43 28.82
CA ILE A 55 -2.22 5.40 29.00
C ILE A 55 -1.23 5.92 30.04
N PRO A 56 -0.80 5.11 31.02
CA PRO A 56 0.17 5.54 32.02
C PRO A 56 1.44 6.11 31.39
N THR A 57 1.97 7.19 31.98
CA THR A 57 3.13 7.93 31.45
C THR A 57 4.33 7.01 31.18
N ASP A 58 4.61 6.06 32.07
CA ASP A 58 5.72 5.12 31.92
C ASP A 58 5.53 4.16 30.74
N GLU A 59 4.30 3.73 30.46
CA GLU A 59 3.99 2.90 29.28
C GLU A 59 4.18 3.70 27.98
N VAL A 60 3.75 4.97 27.96
CA VAL A 60 3.99 5.85 26.81
C VAL A 60 5.49 6.09 26.63
N LYS A 61 6.24 6.35 27.69
CA LYS A 61 7.71 6.49 27.65
C LYS A 61 8.39 5.20 27.17
N ALA A 62 7.89 4.02 27.56
CA ALA A 62 8.39 2.74 27.09
C ALA A 62 8.20 2.56 25.57
N GLU A 63 7.02 2.85 25.03
CA GLU A 63 6.79 2.79 23.58
C GLU A 63 7.61 3.84 22.81
N LEU A 64 7.77 5.06 23.36
CA LEU A 64 8.66 6.06 22.80
C LEU A 64 10.11 5.54 22.73
N ARG A 65 10.61 4.89 23.78
CA ARG A 65 11.96 4.30 23.82
C ARG A 65 12.10 3.18 22.80
N ARG A 66 11.15 2.25 22.77
CA ARG A 66 11.10 1.16 21.79
C ARG A 66 11.13 1.67 20.35
N GLY A 67 10.37 2.72 20.05
CA GLY A 67 10.40 3.34 18.72
C GLY A 67 11.80 3.82 18.30
N ARG A 68 12.61 4.30 19.25
CA ARG A 68 13.95 4.81 18.97
C ARG A 68 14.99 3.70 18.94
N GLU A 69 15.03 2.89 20.00
CA GLU A 69 16.09 1.91 20.24
C GLU A 69 15.91 0.63 19.43
N GLU A 70 14.67 0.13 19.30
CA GLU A 70 14.39 -1.13 18.61
C GLU A 70 14.00 -0.91 17.15
N LEU A 71 13.14 0.08 16.89
CA LEU A 71 12.63 0.32 15.53
C LEU A 71 13.53 1.26 14.72
N GLY A 72 14.45 1.98 15.37
CA GLY A 72 15.34 2.95 14.73
C GLY A 72 14.58 4.11 14.08
N ALA A 73 13.46 4.54 14.66
CA ALA A 73 12.71 5.68 14.14
C ALA A 73 13.38 7.01 14.50
N ASP A 74 13.46 7.92 13.53
CA ASP A 74 13.99 9.28 13.74
C ASP A 74 12.86 10.29 14.03
N LYS A 75 11.64 9.96 13.60
CA LYS A 75 10.44 10.77 13.81
C LYS A 75 9.44 10.01 14.66
N VAL A 76 8.82 10.71 15.60
CA VAL A 76 7.72 10.16 16.41
C VAL A 76 6.47 11.02 16.31
N ILE A 77 5.33 10.36 16.22
CA ILE A 77 4.01 10.98 16.22
C ILE A 77 3.29 10.56 17.49
N ILE A 78 3.13 11.49 18.43
CA ILE A 78 2.35 11.28 19.66
C ILE A 78 0.89 11.63 19.34
N SER A 79 0.05 10.60 19.30
CA SER A 79 -1.35 10.67 18.85
C SER A 79 -2.27 9.86 19.77
N GLY A 80 -3.47 9.52 19.30
CA GLY A 80 -4.51 8.86 20.08
C GLY A 80 -5.90 9.33 19.67
N GLY A 81 -6.78 9.53 20.65
CA GLY A 81 -7.99 10.32 20.47
C GLY A 81 -7.68 11.81 20.35
N GLU A 82 -7.09 12.39 21.39
CA GLU A 82 -6.50 13.75 21.42
C GLU A 82 -5.34 13.74 22.42
N ALA A 83 -4.11 13.53 21.92
CA ALA A 83 -2.92 13.35 22.76
C ALA A 83 -2.65 14.52 23.69
N THR A 84 -3.02 15.75 23.29
CA THR A 84 -2.81 16.96 24.09
C THR A 84 -3.64 16.99 25.39
N LEU A 85 -4.58 16.07 25.57
CA LEU A 85 -5.30 15.88 26.84
C LEU A 85 -4.49 15.11 27.89
N HIS A 86 -3.44 14.39 27.48
CA HIS A 86 -2.62 13.64 28.43
C HIS A 86 -2.01 14.60 29.46
N PRO A 87 -2.12 14.35 30.78
CA PRO A 87 -1.65 15.27 31.82
C PRO A 87 -0.15 15.59 31.67
N ASP A 88 0.63 14.59 31.28
CA ASP A 88 2.07 14.72 31.06
C ASP A 88 2.46 14.95 29.59
N PHE A 89 1.56 15.43 28.72
CA PHE A 89 1.85 15.58 27.28
C PHE A 89 3.14 16.38 27.01
N VAL A 90 3.34 17.51 27.69
CA VAL A 90 4.54 18.35 27.52
C VAL A 90 5.81 17.59 27.94
N GLU A 91 5.72 16.78 29.00
CA GLU A 91 6.82 15.95 29.46
C GLU A 91 7.13 14.81 28.49
N LEU A 92 6.13 14.17 27.90
CA LEU A 92 6.33 13.16 26.86
C LEU A 92 7.02 13.73 25.61
N VAL A 93 6.67 14.96 25.20
CA VAL A 93 7.36 15.68 24.12
C VAL A 93 8.82 15.93 24.49
N ARG A 94 9.08 16.42 25.71
CA ARG A 94 10.43 16.69 26.21
C ARG A 94 11.28 15.42 26.24
N TYR A 95 10.74 14.36 26.81
CA TYR A 95 11.37 13.04 26.88
C TYR A 95 11.77 12.53 25.49
N ALA A 96 10.84 12.57 24.53
CA ALA A 96 11.11 12.14 23.16
C ALA A 96 12.21 13.00 22.49
N ARG A 97 12.16 14.32 22.63
CA ARG A 97 13.11 15.20 21.94
C ARG A 97 14.49 15.22 22.58
N GLN A 98 14.55 15.36 23.91
CA GLN A 98 15.77 15.71 24.64
C GLN A 98 16.48 14.47 25.20
N GLU A 99 15.74 13.45 25.65
CA GLU A 99 16.34 12.25 26.24
C GLU A 99 16.54 11.15 25.19
N LEU A 100 15.54 10.88 24.35
CA LEU A 100 15.63 9.85 23.30
C LEU A 100 16.25 10.35 21.99
N GLY A 101 16.32 11.67 21.80
CA GLY A 101 16.98 12.26 20.63
C GLY A 101 16.23 12.05 19.31
N TYR A 102 14.89 11.98 19.31
CA TYR A 102 14.12 12.03 18.06
C TYR A 102 14.42 13.34 17.31
N ASP A 103 14.65 13.28 16.00
CA ASP A 103 14.85 14.44 15.13
C ASP A 103 13.59 15.32 15.10
N ARG A 104 12.42 14.66 15.10
CA ARG A 104 11.12 15.31 14.98
C ARG A 104 10.10 14.65 15.89
N VAL A 105 9.54 15.44 16.80
CA VAL A 105 8.33 15.09 17.56
C VAL A 105 7.14 15.81 16.92
N GLN A 106 6.14 15.04 16.51
CA GLN A 106 4.90 15.53 15.90
C GLN A 106 3.70 15.18 16.79
N THR A 107 2.65 16.00 16.73
CA THR A 107 1.32 15.60 17.20
C THR A 107 0.24 15.91 16.15
N VAL A 108 -0.77 15.05 16.08
CA VAL A 108 -2.00 15.26 15.30
C VAL A 108 -3.11 15.61 16.28
N THR A 109 -3.78 16.75 16.06
CA THR A 109 -4.64 17.37 17.07
C THR A 109 -5.85 18.07 16.46
N ASN A 110 -6.96 18.10 17.21
CA ASN A 110 -8.09 18.98 16.93
C ASN A 110 -7.82 20.46 17.32
N GLY A 111 -6.67 20.76 17.91
CA GLY A 111 -6.19 22.11 18.16
C GLY A 111 -6.77 22.81 19.39
N THR A 112 -7.69 22.18 20.12
CA THR A 112 -8.38 22.80 21.28
C THR A 112 -7.40 23.28 22.35
N MET A 113 -6.43 22.44 22.73
CA MET A 113 -5.46 22.79 23.78
C MET A 113 -4.47 23.87 23.32
N PHE A 114 -4.08 23.84 22.05
CA PHE A 114 -3.20 24.86 21.46
C PHE A 114 -3.84 26.24 21.36
N ALA A 115 -5.14 26.39 21.61
CA ALA A 115 -5.78 27.70 21.76
C ALA A 115 -5.27 28.47 22.98
N ASP A 116 -4.82 27.75 24.02
CA ASP A 116 -4.13 28.32 25.17
C ASP A 116 -2.68 28.69 24.84
N ARG A 117 -2.24 29.88 25.25
CA ARG A 117 -0.90 30.37 24.93
C ARG A 117 0.17 29.69 25.77
N GLY A 118 -0.11 29.45 27.05
CA GLY A 118 0.85 28.82 27.97
C GLY A 118 1.17 27.40 27.54
N PHE A 119 0.14 26.62 27.24
CA PHE A 119 0.28 25.25 26.73
C PHE A 119 1.08 25.18 25.43
N TYR A 120 0.77 26.04 24.44
CA TYR A 120 1.53 26.11 23.19
C TYR A 120 3.02 26.40 23.43
N VAL A 121 3.33 27.42 24.25
CA VAL A 121 4.72 27.79 24.56
C VAL A 121 5.44 26.64 25.26
N ALA A 122 4.80 26.00 26.23
CA ALA A 122 5.38 24.85 26.93
C ALA A 122 5.70 23.68 25.98
N CYS A 123 4.82 23.38 25.03
CA CYS A 123 5.06 22.33 24.02
C CYS A 123 6.21 22.69 23.07
N ARG A 124 6.26 23.94 22.59
CA ARG A 124 7.37 24.42 21.73
C ARG A 124 8.70 24.31 22.47
N ASP A 125 8.75 24.79 23.71
CA ASP A 125 9.98 24.81 24.51
C ASP A 125 10.41 23.39 24.94
N ALA A 126 9.47 22.45 25.07
CA ALA A 126 9.76 21.03 25.21
C ALA A 126 10.34 20.39 23.94
N GLY A 127 10.23 21.05 22.78
CA GLY A 127 10.78 20.59 21.52
C GLY A 127 9.78 19.96 20.55
N LEU A 128 8.49 20.27 20.69
CA LEU A 128 7.49 19.89 19.69
C LEU A 128 7.84 20.54 18.35
N GLY A 129 8.12 19.72 17.34
CA GLY A 129 8.65 20.19 16.06
C GLY A 129 7.62 20.28 14.94
N GLU A 130 6.46 19.64 15.08
CA GLU A 130 5.42 19.63 14.05
C GLU A 130 4.03 19.45 14.69
N ILE A 131 3.05 20.21 14.19
CA ILE A 131 1.65 20.10 14.58
C ILE A 131 0.80 19.92 13.33
N THR A 132 0.05 18.83 13.27
CA THR A 132 -0.99 18.62 12.27
C THR A 132 -2.36 18.96 12.86
N PHE A 133 -2.96 20.05 12.40
CA PHE A 133 -4.31 20.44 12.82
C PHE A 133 -5.37 19.78 11.94
N SER A 134 -6.39 19.16 12.54
CA SER A 134 -7.48 18.53 11.79
C SER A 134 -8.61 19.53 11.50
N LEU A 135 -8.59 20.19 10.33
CA LEU A 135 -9.59 21.18 9.93
C LEU A 135 -10.52 20.64 8.82
N HIS A 136 -11.81 20.47 9.12
CA HIS A 136 -12.74 19.81 8.20
C HIS A 136 -13.79 20.70 7.54
N GLY A 137 -13.80 22.01 7.84
CA GLY A 137 -14.73 22.98 7.29
C GLY A 137 -14.09 24.37 7.27
N HIS A 138 -14.51 25.22 6.33
CA HIS A 138 -14.03 26.60 6.19
C HIS A 138 -14.87 27.60 7.00
N THR A 139 -15.92 27.12 7.66
CA THR A 139 -16.77 27.89 8.57
C THR A 139 -16.91 27.14 9.90
N PRO A 140 -17.21 27.86 11.01
CA PRO A 140 -17.51 27.23 12.29
C PRO A 140 -18.61 26.19 12.20
N GLU A 141 -19.69 26.48 11.47
CA GLU A 141 -20.87 25.60 11.39
C GLU A 141 -20.53 24.26 10.76
N LEU A 142 -19.82 24.25 9.62
CA LEU A 142 -19.44 23.02 8.94
C LEU A 142 -18.44 22.21 9.77
N HIS A 143 -17.41 22.86 10.32
CA HIS A 143 -16.38 22.18 11.10
C HIS A 143 -16.95 21.60 12.39
N ASP A 144 -17.64 22.41 13.19
CA ASP A 144 -18.17 22.01 14.50
C ASP A 144 -19.25 20.94 14.36
N TRP A 145 -20.05 20.97 13.28
CA TRP A 145 -21.00 19.89 12.97
C TRP A 145 -20.27 18.60 12.59
N LEU A 146 -19.23 18.66 11.74
CA LEU A 146 -18.47 17.48 11.37
C LEU A 146 -17.75 16.84 12.57
N THR A 147 -17.19 17.64 13.46
CA THR A 147 -16.48 17.19 14.67
C THR A 147 -17.38 16.99 15.89
N GLN A 148 -18.65 17.41 15.80
CA GLN A 148 -19.63 17.43 16.89
C GLN A 148 -19.08 18.14 18.14
N THR A 149 -18.43 19.29 17.94
CA THR A 149 -17.71 20.05 18.96
C THR A 149 -17.98 21.55 18.82
N PRO A 150 -19.07 22.09 19.41
CA PRO A 150 -19.39 23.52 19.33
C PRO A 150 -18.25 24.41 19.85
N GLY A 151 -17.89 25.42 19.05
CA GLY A 151 -16.77 26.34 19.30
C GLY A 151 -15.38 25.74 19.03
N GLY A 152 -15.30 24.51 18.52
CA GLY A 152 -14.05 23.81 18.19
C GLY A 152 -13.25 24.55 17.13
N PHE A 153 -13.92 25.02 16.07
CA PHE A 153 -13.32 25.76 14.97
C PHE A 153 -12.52 26.98 15.45
N HIS A 154 -13.11 27.83 16.31
CA HIS A 154 -12.43 29.03 16.79
C HIS A 154 -11.19 28.71 17.63
N LYS A 155 -11.24 27.65 18.45
CA LYS A 155 -10.09 27.21 19.25
C LYS A 155 -8.98 26.66 18.35
N LEU A 156 -9.34 25.82 17.38
CA LEU A 156 -8.43 25.30 16.36
C LEU A 156 -7.74 26.44 15.61
N MET A 157 -8.51 27.38 15.03
CA MET A 157 -7.97 28.50 14.27
C MET A 157 -7.02 29.36 15.11
N LYS A 158 -7.36 29.62 16.39
CA LYS A 158 -6.49 30.35 17.31
C LYS A 158 -5.17 29.62 17.56
N GLY A 159 -5.20 28.31 17.77
CA GLY A 159 -4.01 27.47 17.92
C GLY A 159 -3.13 27.45 16.66
N MET A 160 -3.76 27.24 15.51
CA MET A 160 -3.08 27.18 14.21
C MET A 160 -2.42 28.51 13.84
N ILE A 161 -3.13 29.64 13.95
CA ILE A 161 -2.57 30.97 13.68
C ILE A 161 -1.41 31.28 14.63
N ARG A 162 -1.52 30.89 15.91
CA ARG A 162 -0.45 31.07 16.89
C ARG A 162 0.81 30.29 16.47
N ALA A 163 0.67 29.00 16.19
CA ALA A 163 1.78 28.16 15.76
C ALA A 163 2.43 28.71 14.49
N ARG A 164 1.61 29.10 13.51
CA ARG A 164 2.11 29.57 12.22
C ARG A 164 2.82 30.92 12.27
N ARG A 165 2.39 31.82 13.16
CA ARG A 165 3.00 33.16 13.33
C ARG A 165 4.24 33.18 14.23
N ASP A 166 4.54 32.09 14.93
CA ASP A 166 5.74 32.00 15.77
C ASP A 166 6.97 31.70 14.90
N PRO A 167 7.98 32.59 14.83
CA PRO A 167 9.19 32.35 14.04
C PRO A 167 10.05 31.21 14.59
N ARG A 168 9.84 30.80 15.86
CA ARG A 168 10.45 29.62 16.48
C ARG A 168 9.44 28.47 16.59
N GLY A 169 8.30 28.60 15.91
CA GLY A 169 7.20 27.65 15.98
C GLY A 169 7.48 26.34 15.27
N PRO A 170 6.66 25.31 15.53
CA PRO A 170 6.72 24.05 14.82
C PRO A 170 6.29 24.21 13.35
N ILE A 171 6.60 23.20 12.54
CA ILE A 171 5.98 23.03 11.23
C ILE A 171 4.47 22.86 11.43
N VAL A 172 3.66 23.53 10.61
CA VAL A 172 2.20 23.47 10.68
C VAL A 172 1.66 22.80 9.41
N ASN A 173 1.00 21.67 9.60
CA ASN A 173 0.31 20.91 8.56
C ASN A 173 -1.20 20.83 8.89
N VAL A 174 -2.04 20.60 7.89
CA VAL A 174 -3.49 20.45 8.07
C VAL A 174 -4.01 19.14 7.48
N ASP A 175 -4.66 18.35 8.33
CA ASP A 175 -5.41 17.16 7.94
C ASP A 175 -6.85 17.54 7.55
N ILE A 176 -7.27 17.11 6.37
CA ILE A 176 -8.67 17.23 5.93
C ILE A 176 -9.21 15.86 5.55
N CYS A 177 -10.12 15.32 6.35
CA CYS A 177 -10.95 14.16 5.97
C CYS A 177 -12.00 14.60 4.95
N ILE A 178 -11.75 14.30 3.66
CA ILE A 178 -12.65 14.61 2.56
C ILE A 178 -13.86 13.68 2.66
N ASN A 179 -15.05 14.26 2.74
CA ASN A 179 -16.32 13.57 2.83
C ASN A 179 -17.42 14.35 2.07
N ARG A 180 -18.60 13.77 1.94
CA ARG A 180 -19.74 14.35 1.20
C ARG A 180 -20.09 15.79 1.60
N GLN A 181 -19.87 16.15 2.85
CA GLN A 181 -20.31 17.42 3.44
C GLN A 181 -19.33 18.54 3.14
N ASN A 182 -18.05 18.23 2.89
CA ASN A 182 -17.01 19.22 2.66
C ASN A 182 -16.38 19.17 1.26
N VAL A 183 -16.54 18.07 0.50
CA VAL A 183 -15.90 17.90 -0.81
C VAL A 183 -16.31 18.98 -1.82
N ALA A 184 -17.55 19.47 -1.76
CA ALA A 184 -18.03 20.54 -2.63
C ALA A 184 -17.40 21.91 -2.32
N VAL A 185 -16.75 22.06 -1.16
CA VAL A 185 -16.14 23.31 -0.67
C VAL A 185 -14.69 23.12 -0.23
N ILE A 186 -14.04 22.01 -0.65
CA ILE A 186 -12.68 21.66 -0.23
C ILE A 186 -11.65 22.72 -0.60
N ASP A 187 -11.82 23.38 -1.75
CA ASP A 187 -10.99 24.50 -2.18
C ASP A 187 -11.12 25.72 -1.27
N ARG A 188 -12.28 25.96 -0.66
CA ARG A 188 -12.46 27.02 0.35
C ARG A 188 -11.78 26.70 1.68
N ILE A 189 -11.73 25.42 2.06
CA ILE A 189 -10.99 24.98 3.27
C ILE A 189 -9.50 25.22 3.06
N VAL A 190 -8.98 24.80 1.90
CA VAL A 190 -7.57 25.01 1.55
C VAL A 190 -7.24 26.50 1.39
N GLU A 191 -8.13 27.29 0.78
CA GLU A 191 -7.99 28.76 0.69
C GLU A 191 -7.89 29.42 2.07
N LEU A 192 -8.73 29.01 3.03
CA LEU A 192 -8.65 29.49 4.42
C LEU A 192 -7.28 29.16 5.04
N CYS A 193 -6.81 27.94 4.90
CA CYS A 193 -5.49 27.53 5.41
C CYS A 193 -4.34 28.33 4.78
N LEU A 194 -4.36 28.51 3.45
CA LEU A 194 -3.37 29.32 2.74
C LEU A 194 -3.40 30.78 3.22
N SER A 195 -4.59 31.34 3.48
CA SER A 195 -4.74 32.73 3.95
C SER A 195 -4.09 32.99 5.32
N VAL A 196 -3.93 31.95 6.15
CA VAL A 196 -3.25 32.02 7.44
C VAL A 196 -1.79 31.55 7.38
N GLY A 197 -1.31 31.20 6.18
CA GLY A 197 0.09 30.85 5.90
C GLY A 197 0.41 29.35 5.94
N VAL A 198 -0.58 28.47 6.08
CA VAL A 198 -0.36 27.01 6.03
C VAL A 198 -0.18 26.57 4.59
N THR A 199 0.85 25.77 4.33
CA THR A 199 1.23 25.31 2.99
C THR A 199 1.39 23.80 2.86
N GLU A 200 1.20 23.06 3.95
CA GLU A 200 1.27 21.59 3.97
C GLU A 200 -0.13 21.03 4.27
N PHE A 201 -0.55 20.07 3.46
CA PHE A 201 -1.88 19.47 3.52
C PHE A 201 -1.81 17.95 3.40
N ASP A 202 -2.48 17.28 4.32
CA ASP A 202 -2.80 15.86 4.26
C ASP A 202 -4.29 15.72 3.94
N LEU A 203 -4.59 15.46 2.67
CA LEU A 203 -5.96 15.29 2.17
C LEU A 203 -6.32 13.81 2.23
N LEU A 204 -7.12 13.47 3.24
CA LEU A 204 -7.46 12.09 3.60
C LEU A 204 -8.79 11.72 2.95
N HIS A 205 -8.80 10.66 2.14
CA HIS A 205 -10.06 10.07 1.71
C HIS A 205 -10.76 9.42 2.92
N VAL A 206 -12.07 9.66 3.07
CA VAL A 206 -12.88 8.97 4.08
C VAL A 206 -12.82 7.46 3.84
N ILE A 207 -12.59 6.69 4.89
CA ILE A 207 -12.53 5.22 4.84
C ILE A 207 -13.68 4.61 5.63
N PRO A 208 -14.12 3.40 5.28
CA PRO A 208 -15.33 2.83 5.84
C PRO A 208 -15.05 2.09 7.16
N GLN A 209 -14.61 2.84 8.16
CA GLN A 209 -14.24 2.32 9.48
C GLN A 209 -15.02 3.06 10.57
N ALA A 210 -15.42 2.33 11.62
CA ALA A 210 -16.08 2.86 12.80
C ALA A 210 -17.20 3.86 12.45
N ASN A 211 -17.23 5.05 13.07
CA ASN A 211 -18.29 6.04 12.85
C ASN A 211 -18.45 6.45 11.37
N ALA A 212 -17.38 6.42 10.56
CA ALA A 212 -17.48 6.80 9.16
C ALA A 212 -18.40 5.86 8.37
N PHE A 213 -18.38 4.56 8.67
CA PHE A 213 -19.28 3.59 8.07
C PHE A 213 -20.70 3.66 8.65
N GLU A 214 -20.83 3.86 9.96
CA GLU A 214 -22.14 4.06 10.60
C GLU A 214 -22.87 5.29 10.06
N ASN A 215 -22.12 6.32 9.64
CA ASN A 215 -22.65 7.55 9.04
C ASN A 215 -22.43 7.62 7.51
N ARG A 216 -22.28 6.48 6.83
CA ARG A 216 -21.93 6.41 5.39
C ARG A 216 -22.86 7.22 4.49
N ASP A 217 -24.16 7.24 4.74
CA ASP A 217 -25.13 8.02 3.96
C ASP A 217 -24.90 9.54 4.05
N LEU A 218 -24.28 9.98 5.15
CA LEU A 218 -23.91 11.36 5.39
C LEU A 218 -22.49 11.67 4.89
N LEU A 219 -21.59 10.69 4.83
CA LEU A 219 -20.16 10.94 4.65
C LEU A 219 -19.59 10.47 3.32
N PHE A 220 -20.13 9.40 2.73
CA PHE A 220 -19.58 8.87 1.47
C PHE A 220 -20.15 9.63 0.28
N TYR A 221 -19.29 9.82 -0.72
CA TYR A 221 -19.54 10.63 -1.90
C TYR A 221 -18.99 9.91 -3.13
N ASP A 222 -19.56 10.23 -4.29
CA ASP A 222 -18.96 9.82 -5.55
C ASP A 222 -17.78 10.75 -5.88
N VAL A 223 -16.59 10.18 -5.92
CA VAL A 223 -15.37 10.92 -6.24
C VAL A 223 -15.44 11.51 -7.66
N ARG A 224 -16.12 10.85 -8.60
CA ARG A 224 -16.25 11.30 -10.00
C ARG A 224 -17.01 12.62 -10.11
N GLU A 225 -18.11 12.75 -9.38
CA GLU A 225 -18.92 13.98 -9.33
C GLU A 225 -18.10 15.20 -8.88
N HIS A 226 -17.06 14.98 -8.08
CA HIS A 226 -16.22 16.04 -7.52
C HIS A 226 -14.81 16.10 -8.11
N LEU A 227 -14.48 15.26 -9.09
CA LEU A 227 -13.13 15.09 -9.60
C LEU A 227 -12.51 16.40 -10.12
N PRO A 228 -13.22 17.28 -10.87
CA PRO A 228 -12.64 18.55 -11.31
C PRO A 228 -12.19 19.45 -10.16
N ARG A 229 -12.96 19.50 -9.06
CA ARG A 229 -12.63 20.30 -7.87
C ARG A 229 -11.50 19.67 -7.07
N LEU A 230 -11.53 18.35 -6.87
CA LEU A 230 -10.47 17.62 -6.20
C LEU A 230 -9.14 17.78 -6.94
N GLN A 231 -9.13 17.58 -8.25
CA GLN A 231 -7.92 17.77 -9.07
C GLN A 231 -7.44 19.22 -9.07
N LYS A 232 -8.33 20.22 -9.03
CA LYS A 232 -7.94 21.63 -8.84
C LYS A 232 -7.14 21.82 -7.56
N VAL A 233 -7.59 21.25 -6.43
CA VAL A 233 -6.88 21.32 -5.15
C VAL A 233 -5.60 20.50 -5.17
N PHE A 234 -5.62 19.29 -5.70
CA PHE A 234 -4.44 18.42 -5.75
C PHE A 234 -3.32 19.01 -6.61
N ARG A 235 -3.67 19.73 -7.69
CA ARG A 235 -2.69 20.45 -8.52
C ARG A 235 -1.96 21.56 -7.77
N LEU A 236 -2.39 21.98 -6.57
CA LEU A 236 -1.61 22.89 -5.74
C LEU A 236 -0.24 22.31 -5.35
N ASN A 237 -0.08 20.98 -5.33
CA ASN A 237 1.22 20.30 -5.15
C ASN A 237 2.25 20.66 -6.25
N ARG A 238 1.80 21.29 -7.34
CA ARG A 238 2.66 21.78 -8.41
C ARG A 238 3.29 23.13 -8.09
N HIS A 239 2.76 23.85 -7.10
CA HIS A 239 3.36 25.09 -6.63
C HIS A 239 4.55 24.75 -5.71
N PRO A 240 5.75 25.33 -5.92
CA PRO A 240 6.96 24.93 -5.19
C PRO A 240 6.89 25.16 -3.67
N GLY A 241 6.01 26.06 -3.23
CA GLY A 241 5.78 26.35 -1.81
C GLY A 241 4.57 25.64 -1.20
N VAL A 242 3.93 24.68 -1.88
CA VAL A 242 2.76 23.96 -1.34
C VAL A 242 2.95 22.46 -1.47
N THR A 243 2.77 21.74 -0.36
CA THR A 243 2.85 20.28 -0.31
C THR A 243 1.45 19.72 -0.07
N VAL A 244 1.00 18.82 -0.94
CA VAL A 244 -0.25 18.09 -0.78
C VAL A 244 0.03 16.60 -0.78
N TRP A 245 -0.50 15.88 0.20
CA TRP A 245 -0.54 14.42 0.23
C TRP A 245 -1.98 13.95 0.05
N THR A 246 -2.21 12.93 -0.78
CA THR A 246 -3.56 12.34 -0.97
C THR A 246 -3.62 10.96 -0.33
N ASN A 247 -3.60 10.94 1.00
CA ASN A 247 -3.57 9.71 1.78
C ASN A 247 -4.89 8.92 1.60
N ARG A 248 -4.78 7.60 1.39
CA ARG A 248 -5.92 6.67 1.22
C ARG A 248 -6.80 6.99 -0.01
N PHE A 249 -6.38 7.92 -0.86
CA PHE A 249 -7.17 8.35 -2.01
C PHE A 249 -7.11 7.28 -3.10
N PRO A 250 -8.24 6.92 -3.74
CA PRO A 250 -8.25 5.85 -4.72
C PRO A 250 -7.40 6.20 -5.96
N VAL A 251 -6.44 5.33 -6.27
CA VAL A 251 -5.40 5.55 -7.29
C VAL A 251 -5.97 5.89 -8.67
N HIS A 252 -7.08 5.25 -9.07
CA HIS A 252 -7.66 5.42 -10.41
C HIS A 252 -8.12 6.85 -10.69
N TYR A 253 -8.39 7.66 -9.66
CA TYR A 253 -8.79 9.06 -9.79
C TYR A 253 -7.61 10.05 -9.85
N LEU A 254 -6.37 9.59 -9.75
CA LEU A 254 -5.15 10.40 -9.78
C LEU A 254 -4.48 10.43 -11.17
N GLU A 255 -5.22 10.17 -12.24
CA GLU A 255 -4.69 10.27 -13.60
C GLU A 255 -4.20 11.69 -13.92
N GLY A 256 -2.93 11.81 -14.35
CA GLY A 256 -2.22 13.09 -14.51
C GLY A 256 -1.67 13.71 -13.22
N LEU A 257 -1.85 13.04 -12.09
CA LEU A 257 -1.39 13.40 -10.75
C LEU A 257 -0.70 12.20 -10.07
N GLU A 258 0.01 11.37 -10.85
CA GLU A 258 0.55 10.11 -10.35
C GLU A 258 1.65 10.28 -9.28
N ASP A 259 2.25 11.46 -9.18
CA ASP A 259 3.16 11.84 -8.08
C ASP A 259 2.45 11.99 -6.73
N LEU A 260 1.12 12.07 -6.71
CA LEU A 260 0.31 12.07 -5.51
C LEU A 260 -0.16 10.67 -5.12
N ILE A 261 0.05 9.66 -5.97
CA ILE A 261 -0.22 8.27 -5.57
C ILE A 261 0.64 7.96 -4.34
N GLN A 262 -0.06 7.65 -3.26
CA GLN A 262 0.54 7.38 -1.97
C GLN A 262 1.53 6.21 -2.07
N ASP A 263 2.65 6.32 -1.37
CA ASP A 263 3.61 5.22 -1.27
C ASP A 263 2.90 3.94 -0.77
N PRO A 264 3.05 2.80 -1.47
CA PRO A 264 2.46 1.53 -1.08
C PRO A 264 2.73 1.07 0.36
N HIS A 265 3.87 1.44 0.96
CA HIS A 265 4.20 1.07 2.34
C HIS A 265 3.24 1.67 3.36
N LYS A 266 2.51 2.73 3.00
CA LYS A 266 1.43 3.26 3.82
C LYS A 266 0.30 2.25 4.03
N MET A 267 0.13 1.28 3.14
CA MET A 267 -0.79 0.17 3.36
C MET A 267 -0.29 -0.75 4.50
N LEU A 268 1.03 -0.93 4.65
CA LEU A 268 1.61 -1.72 5.73
C LEU A 268 1.31 -1.10 7.10
N ASP A 269 1.42 0.22 7.22
CA ASP A 269 1.05 0.95 8.45
C ASP A 269 -0.41 0.65 8.85
N GLU A 270 -1.30 0.60 7.86
CA GLU A 270 -2.75 0.42 8.04
C GLU A 270 -3.14 -1.02 8.37
N VAL A 271 -2.44 -1.99 7.77
CA VAL A 271 -2.55 -3.41 8.12
C VAL A 271 -1.99 -3.66 9.53
N ASN A 272 -0.85 -3.05 9.88
CA ASN A 272 -0.22 -3.19 11.19
C ASN A 272 -1.08 -2.58 12.32
N GLY A 273 -1.79 -1.48 12.03
CA GLY A 273 -2.80 -0.92 12.94
C GLY A 273 -3.96 -1.89 13.25
N ARG A 274 -4.14 -2.94 12.44
CA ARG A 274 -5.19 -3.96 12.57
C ARG A 274 -4.59 -5.37 12.79
N ARG A 275 -3.32 -5.45 13.19
CA ARG A 275 -2.56 -6.72 13.27
C ARG A 275 -3.24 -7.80 14.10
N PHE A 276 -3.95 -7.48 15.19
CA PHE A 276 -4.64 -8.48 16.00
C PHE A 276 -5.87 -9.07 15.30
N MET A 277 -6.62 -8.25 14.57
CA MET A 277 -7.74 -8.70 13.75
C MET A 277 -7.26 -9.59 12.61
N VAL A 278 -6.23 -9.14 11.88
CA VAL A 278 -5.59 -9.93 10.81
C VAL A 278 -4.98 -11.22 11.38
N ARG A 279 -4.37 -11.15 12.57
CA ARG A 279 -3.77 -12.33 13.20
C ARG A 279 -4.81 -13.38 13.53
N ASN A 280 -5.92 -12.97 14.14
CA ASN A 280 -7.00 -13.88 14.51
C ASN A 280 -7.64 -14.56 13.29
N TYR A 281 -7.72 -13.86 12.16
CA TYR A 281 -8.13 -14.50 10.91
C TYR A 281 -7.12 -15.56 10.47
N LEU A 282 -5.85 -15.20 10.38
CA LEU A 282 -4.80 -16.09 9.89
C LEU A 282 -4.42 -17.23 10.85
N ASP A 283 -4.77 -17.14 12.14
CA ASP A 283 -4.47 -18.19 13.12
C ASP A 283 -5.65 -19.13 13.36
N VAL A 284 -6.88 -18.61 13.44
CA VAL A 284 -8.06 -19.40 13.84
C VAL A 284 -9.27 -19.20 12.93
N GLY A 285 -9.12 -18.51 11.79
CA GLY A 285 -10.21 -18.25 10.86
C GLY A 285 -11.28 -17.30 11.41
N LYS A 286 -10.99 -16.58 12.50
CA LYS A 286 -11.96 -15.66 13.10
C LYS A 286 -12.30 -14.55 12.09
N PRO A 287 -13.60 -14.30 11.81
CA PRO A 287 -13.98 -13.23 10.92
C PRO A 287 -13.50 -11.87 11.40
N MET A 288 -12.99 -11.09 10.44
CA MET A 288 -12.67 -9.68 10.66
C MET A 288 -13.97 -8.88 10.75
N GLU A 289 -14.14 -8.10 11.82
CA GLU A 289 -15.37 -7.32 12.06
C GLU A 289 -15.67 -6.29 10.96
N CYS A 290 -14.64 -5.86 10.23
CA CYS A 290 -14.78 -4.95 9.09
C CYS A 290 -15.04 -5.65 7.76
N ARG A 291 -15.12 -6.98 7.72
CA ARG A 291 -15.37 -7.74 6.48
C ARG A 291 -16.88 -7.80 6.22
N ASP A 292 -17.35 -6.84 5.45
CA ASP A 292 -18.73 -6.70 5.03
C ASP A 292 -18.75 -6.19 3.57
N PRO A 293 -19.53 -6.78 2.63
CA PRO A 293 -19.48 -6.38 1.22
C PRO A 293 -19.80 -4.89 0.99
N GLU A 294 -20.74 -4.35 1.76
CA GLU A 294 -21.12 -2.93 1.67
C GLU A 294 -19.98 -2.02 2.14
N ARG A 295 -19.22 -2.46 3.14
CA ARG A 295 -18.03 -1.78 3.65
C ARG A 295 -16.84 -1.92 2.71
N CYS A 296 -16.57 -3.14 2.24
CA CYS A 296 -15.38 -3.50 1.48
C CYS A 296 -15.27 -2.77 0.15
N ARG A 297 -16.40 -2.50 -0.54
CA ARG A 297 -16.41 -1.70 -1.79
C ARG A 297 -15.86 -0.27 -1.66
N HIS A 298 -15.76 0.25 -0.42
CA HIS A 298 -15.21 1.57 -0.12
C HIS A 298 -13.81 1.52 0.53
N CYS A 299 -13.28 0.32 0.80
CA CYS A 299 -12.07 0.15 1.59
C CYS A 299 -10.82 0.05 0.70
N PHE A 300 -9.90 1.00 0.81
CA PHE A 300 -8.65 0.97 0.05
C PHE A 300 -7.68 -0.17 0.45
N ILE A 301 -7.90 -0.80 1.62
CA ILE A 301 -7.11 -1.96 2.10
C ILE A 301 -7.66 -3.27 1.51
N GLU A 302 -8.88 -3.26 0.97
CA GLU A 302 -9.53 -4.47 0.43
C GLU A 302 -8.66 -5.27 -0.56
N PRO A 303 -7.83 -4.66 -1.44
CA PRO A 303 -6.92 -5.42 -2.30
C PRO A 303 -5.95 -6.31 -1.52
N PHE A 304 -5.44 -5.85 -0.37
CA PHE A 304 -4.62 -6.68 0.52
C PHE A 304 -5.43 -7.82 1.13
N CYS A 305 -6.68 -7.56 1.55
CA CYS A 305 -7.56 -8.63 2.04
C CYS A 305 -7.81 -9.70 0.97
N THR A 306 -7.98 -9.30 -0.30
CA THR A 306 -8.08 -10.23 -1.44
C THR A 306 -6.79 -11.03 -1.65
N THR A 307 -5.61 -10.43 -1.54
CA THR A 307 -4.33 -11.17 -1.58
C THR A 307 -4.20 -12.16 -0.43
N MET A 308 -4.59 -11.74 0.78
CA MET A 308 -4.55 -12.59 1.96
C MET A 308 -5.44 -13.82 1.80
N ASP A 309 -6.69 -13.64 1.37
CA ASP A 309 -7.61 -14.75 1.08
C ASP A 309 -7.08 -15.68 0.00
N ARG A 310 -6.53 -15.13 -1.07
CA ARG A 310 -5.95 -15.94 -2.16
C ARG A 310 -4.76 -16.76 -1.68
N ARG A 311 -3.95 -16.22 -0.76
CA ARG A 311 -2.84 -16.95 -0.14
C ARG A 311 -3.32 -18.09 0.75
N VAL A 312 -4.32 -17.82 1.59
CA VAL A 312 -4.92 -18.87 2.44
C VAL A 312 -5.50 -19.98 1.55
N ALA A 313 -6.28 -19.61 0.53
CA ALA A 313 -6.86 -20.57 -0.40
C ALA A 313 -5.82 -21.37 -1.18
N SER A 314 -4.77 -20.71 -1.69
CA SER A 314 -3.72 -21.41 -2.44
C SER A 314 -2.99 -22.43 -1.56
N MET A 315 -2.72 -22.10 -0.31
CA MET A 315 -2.11 -23.03 0.65
C MET A 315 -3.04 -24.20 0.98
N ASN A 316 -4.30 -23.93 1.30
CA ASN A 316 -5.31 -24.95 1.63
C ASN A 316 -5.53 -25.97 0.52
N HIS A 317 -5.52 -25.49 -0.73
CA HIS A 317 -5.82 -26.32 -1.89
C HIS A 317 -4.58 -26.87 -2.59
N GLY A 318 -3.39 -26.72 -2.00
CA GLY A 318 -2.14 -27.23 -2.57
C GLY A 318 -1.80 -26.62 -3.94
N GLN A 319 -2.04 -25.32 -4.10
CA GLN A 319 -1.91 -24.60 -5.37
C GLN A 319 -0.65 -23.73 -5.47
N GLU A 320 0.22 -23.75 -4.44
CA GLU A 320 1.55 -23.18 -4.55
C GLU A 320 2.40 -24.06 -5.49
N GLN A 321 3.30 -23.45 -6.26
CA GLN A 321 4.03 -24.18 -7.31
C GLN A 321 5.52 -24.29 -7.00
N VAL A 322 6.11 -23.19 -6.53
CA VAL A 322 7.55 -23.07 -6.31
C VAL A 322 7.83 -22.80 -4.84
N TRP A 323 8.58 -23.71 -4.20
CA TRP A 323 9.19 -23.46 -2.90
C TRP A 323 10.50 -22.70 -3.07
N VAL A 324 10.54 -21.43 -2.65
CA VAL A 324 11.71 -20.56 -2.77
C VAL A 324 12.69 -20.87 -1.64
N LEU A 325 13.80 -21.52 -2.00
CA LEU A 325 14.96 -21.75 -1.15
C LEU A 325 15.98 -20.59 -1.27
N GLY A 326 16.06 -19.93 -2.42
CA GLY A 326 17.00 -18.83 -2.65
C GLY A 326 18.45 -19.31 -2.61
N SER A 327 19.30 -18.71 -1.80
CA SER A 327 20.69 -19.14 -1.55
C SER A 327 20.85 -20.07 -0.34
N ALA A 328 19.77 -20.40 0.39
CA ALA A 328 19.85 -21.20 1.60
C ALA A 328 20.28 -22.67 1.34
N PRO A 329 20.94 -23.34 2.31
CA PRO A 329 21.36 -24.73 2.18
C PRO A 329 20.20 -25.68 1.84
N VAL A 330 20.45 -26.73 1.06
CA VAL A 330 19.45 -27.77 0.75
C VAL A 330 18.97 -28.51 2.00
N ALA A 331 19.78 -28.55 3.07
CA ALA A 331 19.38 -29.08 4.37
C ALA A 331 18.19 -28.34 5.01
N ASP A 332 17.94 -27.09 4.62
CA ASP A 332 16.80 -26.28 5.09
C ASP A 332 15.53 -26.53 4.26
N LEU A 333 15.58 -27.42 3.26
CA LEU A 333 14.45 -27.74 2.39
C LEU A 333 13.48 -28.69 3.12
N PRO A 334 12.21 -28.29 3.33
CA PRO A 334 11.20 -29.22 3.85
C PRO A 334 10.92 -30.31 2.81
N VAL A 335 10.95 -31.58 3.23
CA VAL A 335 10.62 -32.73 2.36
C VAL A 335 9.53 -33.58 3.03
N PRO A 336 8.37 -33.83 2.39
CA PRO A 336 7.94 -33.29 1.09
C PRO A 336 7.77 -31.75 1.11
N LEU A 337 7.83 -31.12 -0.07
CA LEU A 337 7.60 -29.68 -0.18
C LEU A 337 6.16 -29.36 0.25
N PRO A 338 5.94 -28.30 1.04
CA PRO A 338 4.62 -27.97 1.56
C PRO A 338 3.75 -27.29 0.49
N TYR A 339 2.43 -27.25 0.77
CA TYR A 339 1.44 -26.47 0.01
C TYR A 339 1.30 -26.85 -1.48
N GLY A 340 1.64 -28.09 -1.83
CA GLY A 340 1.53 -28.61 -3.21
C GLY A 340 2.67 -28.21 -4.13
N CYS A 341 3.72 -27.57 -3.62
CA CYS A 341 4.89 -27.22 -4.42
C CYS A 341 5.55 -28.49 -4.99
N ASP A 342 5.89 -28.46 -6.27
CA ASP A 342 6.61 -29.53 -6.97
C ASP A 342 7.97 -29.06 -7.53
N THR A 343 8.25 -27.77 -7.38
CA THR A 343 9.42 -27.08 -7.92
C THR A 343 10.18 -26.38 -6.79
N VAL A 344 11.51 -26.44 -6.80
CA VAL A 344 12.38 -25.68 -5.89
C VAL A 344 13.00 -24.50 -6.62
N GLY A 345 12.84 -23.30 -6.06
CA GLY A 345 13.45 -22.06 -6.54
C GLY A 345 14.80 -21.81 -5.87
N ILE A 346 15.90 -21.79 -6.64
CA ILE A 346 17.26 -21.60 -6.16
C ILE A 346 17.96 -20.40 -6.82
N GLU A 347 18.90 -19.81 -6.10
CA GLU A 347 19.81 -18.76 -6.60
C GLU A 347 21.25 -19.22 -6.43
N VAL A 348 22.02 -19.24 -7.52
CA VAL A 348 23.40 -19.74 -7.54
C VAL A 348 24.32 -18.77 -8.30
N PRO A 349 25.62 -18.71 -7.95
CA PRO A 349 26.54 -17.75 -8.57
C PRO A 349 26.88 -18.08 -10.04
N ASP A 350 26.90 -19.36 -10.40
CA ASP A 350 27.40 -19.82 -11.70
C ASP A 350 26.78 -21.18 -12.12
N PRO A 351 26.92 -21.57 -13.42
CA PRO A 351 26.40 -22.85 -13.92
C PRO A 351 26.98 -24.09 -13.23
N ASP A 352 28.22 -24.07 -12.75
CA ASP A 352 28.80 -25.23 -12.06
C ASP A 352 28.14 -25.44 -10.68
N ALA A 353 27.88 -24.33 -9.97
CA ALA A 353 27.13 -24.31 -8.73
C ALA A 353 25.68 -24.77 -8.93
N LEU A 354 25.07 -24.47 -10.08
CA LEU A 354 23.77 -25.02 -10.46
C LEU A 354 23.81 -26.55 -10.48
N VAL A 355 24.76 -27.15 -11.19
CA VAL A 355 24.87 -28.61 -11.30
C VAL A 355 25.06 -29.26 -9.93
N ARG A 356 25.99 -28.75 -9.12
CA ARG A 356 26.23 -29.27 -7.76
C ARG A 356 24.96 -29.23 -6.92
N ARG A 357 24.31 -28.07 -6.86
CA ARG A 357 23.14 -27.85 -6.02
C ARG A 357 21.92 -28.64 -6.49
N VAL A 358 21.75 -28.80 -7.81
CA VAL A 358 20.71 -29.68 -8.37
C VAL A 358 20.96 -31.15 -8.00
N GLY A 359 22.22 -31.58 -7.97
CA GLY A 359 22.61 -32.93 -7.53
C GLY A 359 22.27 -33.24 -6.07
N GLU A 360 22.25 -32.22 -5.20
CA GLU A 360 21.88 -32.34 -3.79
C GLU A 360 20.36 -32.41 -3.55
N LEU A 361 19.56 -31.94 -4.51
CA LEU A 361 18.11 -31.87 -4.36
C LEU A 361 17.45 -33.26 -4.49
N PRO A 362 16.42 -33.57 -3.69
CA PRO A 362 15.64 -34.80 -3.82
C PRO A 362 15.18 -35.08 -5.25
N ALA A 363 15.12 -36.36 -5.60
CA ALA A 363 14.66 -36.80 -6.92
C ALA A 363 13.19 -36.42 -7.15
N GLY A 364 12.81 -36.19 -8.41
CA GLY A 364 11.42 -35.89 -8.81
C GLY A 364 11.01 -34.42 -8.69
N LEU A 365 11.76 -33.59 -7.97
CA LEU A 365 11.50 -32.15 -7.88
C LEU A 365 12.00 -31.42 -9.13
N ALA A 366 11.16 -30.56 -9.70
CA ALA A 366 11.59 -29.61 -10.73
C ALA A 366 12.42 -28.48 -10.12
N VAL A 367 13.22 -27.80 -10.93
CA VAL A 367 14.10 -26.72 -10.48
C VAL A 367 13.83 -25.45 -11.28
N GLU A 368 13.65 -24.35 -10.56
CA GLU A 368 13.70 -22.99 -11.10
C GLU A 368 14.95 -22.32 -10.55
N ALA A 369 15.83 -21.84 -11.43
CA ALA A 369 17.12 -21.29 -11.02
C ALA A 369 17.37 -19.89 -11.59
N ARG A 370 17.83 -18.99 -10.71
CA ARG A 370 18.55 -17.77 -11.11
C ARG A 370 20.04 -18.05 -10.97
N VAL A 371 20.78 -17.88 -12.07
CA VAL A 371 22.23 -18.07 -12.11
C VAL A 371 22.87 -16.72 -12.37
N ALA A 372 23.67 -16.21 -11.45
CA ALA A 372 24.14 -14.82 -11.48
C ALA A 372 25.05 -14.52 -12.68
N THR A 373 25.84 -15.50 -13.13
CA THR A 373 26.78 -15.32 -14.24
C THR A 373 26.31 -16.03 -15.51
N PRO A 374 26.61 -15.47 -16.69
CA PRO A 374 26.39 -16.17 -17.96
C PRO A 374 27.38 -17.33 -18.10
N GLY A 375 26.98 -18.36 -18.84
CA GLY A 375 27.83 -19.51 -19.14
C GLY A 375 27.02 -20.68 -19.67
N PRO A 376 27.67 -21.68 -20.30
CA PRO A 376 26.99 -22.86 -20.81
C PRO A 376 26.36 -23.64 -19.66
N VAL A 377 25.09 -24.01 -19.81
CA VAL A 377 24.36 -24.80 -18.82
C VAL A 377 24.20 -26.23 -19.36
N PRO A 378 24.74 -27.25 -18.66
CA PRO A 378 24.59 -28.63 -19.08
C PRO A 378 23.18 -29.15 -18.75
N ALA A 379 22.79 -30.24 -19.38
CA ALA A 379 21.59 -30.98 -19.00
C ALA A 379 21.76 -31.55 -17.57
N VAL A 380 20.78 -31.31 -16.70
CA VAL A 380 20.84 -31.72 -15.27
C VAL A 380 19.93 -32.93 -14.95
N GLY A 381 19.42 -33.62 -15.98
CA GLY A 381 18.64 -34.86 -15.84
C GLY A 381 17.29 -34.70 -15.13
N ARG A 382 16.76 -33.46 -15.03
CA ARG A 382 15.46 -33.15 -14.45
C ARG A 382 14.88 -31.89 -15.10
N ARG A 383 13.57 -31.66 -14.90
CA ARG A 383 12.88 -30.44 -15.37
C ARG A 383 13.56 -29.21 -14.80
N LEU A 384 14.26 -28.47 -15.65
CA LEU A 384 14.99 -27.24 -15.31
C LEU A 384 14.35 -26.04 -15.99
N ARG A 385 14.20 -24.97 -15.24
CA ARG A 385 13.86 -23.66 -15.74
C ARG A 385 14.89 -22.64 -15.30
N LEU A 386 15.46 -21.91 -16.25
CA LEU A 386 16.35 -20.79 -15.96
C LEU A 386 15.59 -19.48 -16.04
N CYS A 387 15.97 -18.53 -15.18
CA CYS A 387 15.48 -17.16 -15.20
C CYS A 387 16.64 -16.24 -15.61
N ALA A 388 16.57 -15.69 -16.81
CA ALA A 388 17.54 -14.70 -17.33
C ALA A 388 17.05 -13.28 -17.06
N ASP A 389 17.93 -12.44 -16.50
CA ASP A 389 17.71 -11.02 -16.24
C ASP A 389 18.75 -10.12 -16.92
N THR A 390 19.67 -10.68 -17.68
CA THR A 390 20.66 -9.93 -18.48
C THR A 390 20.73 -10.40 -19.93
N ALA A 391 21.14 -9.51 -20.82
CA ALA A 391 21.40 -9.84 -22.23
C ALA A 391 22.48 -10.91 -22.37
N ALA A 392 23.52 -10.87 -21.54
CA ALA A 392 24.63 -11.82 -21.58
C ALA A 392 24.18 -13.26 -21.24
N GLN A 393 23.25 -13.44 -20.30
CA GLN A 393 22.66 -14.75 -20.04
C GLN A 393 21.82 -15.24 -21.22
N LEU A 394 21.05 -14.36 -21.87
CA LEU A 394 20.29 -14.73 -23.06
C LEU A 394 21.19 -15.20 -24.20
N ASP A 395 22.34 -14.54 -24.40
CA ASP A 395 23.34 -14.97 -25.36
C ASP A 395 23.92 -16.35 -25.04
N ALA A 396 24.16 -16.65 -23.76
CA ALA A 396 24.74 -17.91 -23.31
C ALA A 396 23.74 -19.08 -23.30
N TRP A 397 22.47 -18.82 -23.01
CA TRP A 397 21.50 -19.87 -22.69
C TRP A 397 20.50 -20.16 -23.81
N LEU A 398 20.14 -19.15 -24.61
CA LEU A 398 19.16 -19.33 -25.68
C LEU A 398 19.75 -20.19 -26.80
N GLY A 399 19.13 -21.35 -27.04
CA GLY A 399 19.61 -22.32 -28.04
C GLY A 399 20.66 -23.30 -27.52
N GLY A 400 21.00 -23.27 -26.23
CA GLY A 400 21.82 -24.31 -25.61
C GLY A 400 21.07 -25.65 -25.52
N ASP A 401 21.80 -26.76 -25.55
CA ASP A 401 21.23 -28.13 -25.60
C ASP A 401 20.22 -28.40 -24.48
N TRP A 402 20.44 -27.83 -23.29
CA TRP A 402 19.56 -27.95 -22.13
C TRP A 402 18.12 -27.47 -22.40
N LEU A 403 17.92 -26.49 -23.29
CA LEU A 403 16.63 -25.85 -23.55
C LEU A 403 15.66 -26.77 -24.32
N SER A 404 16.18 -27.80 -24.98
CA SER A 404 15.35 -28.82 -25.66
C SER A 404 14.40 -29.55 -24.69
N GLU A 405 14.83 -29.74 -23.43
CA GLU A 405 14.05 -30.36 -22.35
C GLU A 405 13.72 -29.37 -21.21
N GLY A 406 14.23 -28.14 -21.29
CA GLY A 406 14.05 -27.09 -20.29
C GLY A 406 13.06 -26.01 -20.70
N GLU A 407 12.99 -24.98 -19.86
CA GLU A 407 12.26 -23.73 -20.12
C GLU A 407 13.13 -22.52 -19.76
N LEU A 408 12.94 -21.41 -20.46
CA LEU A 408 13.63 -20.15 -20.19
C LEU A 408 12.61 -19.05 -19.86
N ASP A 409 12.63 -18.58 -18.62
CA ASP A 409 11.97 -17.35 -18.24
C ASP A 409 12.92 -16.18 -18.44
N ILE A 410 12.43 -15.12 -19.08
CA ILE A 410 13.19 -13.91 -19.40
C ILE A 410 12.53 -12.75 -18.66
N ASP A 411 13.22 -12.20 -17.68
CA ASP A 411 12.78 -10.99 -16.99
C ASP A 411 12.92 -9.80 -17.95
N LEU A 412 11.80 -9.18 -18.30
CA LEU A 412 11.73 -8.01 -19.16
C LEU A 412 12.20 -6.77 -18.41
N ASN A 413 13.36 -6.27 -18.80
CA ASN A 413 13.97 -5.09 -18.22
C ASN A 413 14.72 -4.26 -19.27
N ARG A 414 15.45 -3.23 -18.83
CA ARG A 414 16.19 -2.31 -19.72
C ARG A 414 17.41 -2.92 -20.41
N ASP A 415 17.89 -4.08 -19.96
CA ASP A 415 18.96 -4.82 -20.60
C ASP A 415 18.40 -5.87 -21.58
N THR A 416 17.50 -6.74 -21.10
CA THR A 416 16.90 -7.80 -21.92
C THR A 416 15.96 -7.27 -23.00
N GLY A 417 15.23 -6.17 -22.75
CA GLY A 417 14.27 -5.59 -23.69
C GLY A 417 14.89 -5.22 -25.06
N PRO A 418 15.91 -4.35 -25.11
CA PRO A 418 16.61 -4.04 -26.35
C PRO A 418 17.17 -5.28 -27.05
N TRP A 419 17.74 -6.21 -26.30
CA TRP A 419 18.29 -7.45 -26.83
C TRP A 419 17.21 -8.30 -27.52
N LEU A 420 16.03 -8.45 -26.92
CA LEU A 420 14.90 -9.21 -27.46
C LEU A 420 14.41 -8.65 -28.81
N LEU A 421 14.37 -7.31 -28.95
CA LEU A 421 13.97 -6.67 -30.21
C LEU A 421 14.99 -6.89 -31.33
N GLN A 422 16.28 -6.92 -31.01
CA GLN A 422 17.37 -7.12 -31.97
C GLN A 422 17.47 -8.60 -32.42
N HIS A 423 17.07 -9.53 -31.56
CA HIS A 423 17.29 -10.97 -31.76
C HIS A 423 15.99 -11.77 -31.95
N ARG A 424 14.95 -11.16 -32.52
CA ARG A 424 13.63 -11.79 -32.74
C ARG A 424 13.71 -13.17 -33.39
N ASP A 425 14.54 -13.32 -34.42
CA ASP A 425 14.67 -14.58 -35.16
C ASP A 425 15.25 -15.71 -34.30
N ARG A 426 16.06 -15.39 -33.28
CA ARG A 426 16.60 -16.38 -32.34
C ARG A 426 15.53 -16.92 -31.38
N LEU A 427 14.44 -16.17 -31.15
CA LEU A 427 13.36 -16.57 -30.26
C LEU A 427 12.36 -17.51 -30.92
N VAL A 428 12.17 -17.39 -32.25
CA VAL A 428 11.14 -18.11 -33.02
C VAL A 428 11.18 -19.64 -32.82
N PRO A 429 12.35 -20.31 -32.81
CA PRO A 429 12.40 -21.76 -32.60
C PRO A 429 11.96 -22.22 -31.21
N TRP A 430 11.87 -21.30 -30.24
CA TRP A 430 11.70 -21.59 -28.82
C TRP A 430 10.43 -20.99 -28.22
N LEU A 431 9.48 -20.51 -29.03
CA LEU A 431 8.27 -19.81 -28.56
C LEU A 431 7.41 -20.61 -27.57
N ASP A 432 7.47 -21.93 -27.62
CA ASP A 432 6.79 -22.85 -26.68
C ASP A 432 7.56 -23.07 -25.37
N ARG A 433 8.87 -22.74 -25.34
CA ARG A 433 9.79 -22.94 -24.22
C ARG A 433 10.21 -21.65 -23.51
N ILE A 434 9.97 -20.50 -24.14
CA ILE A 434 10.29 -19.21 -23.55
C ILE A 434 9.04 -18.52 -23.00
N ARG A 435 9.23 -17.82 -21.88
CA ARG A 435 8.26 -16.88 -21.33
C ARG A 435 8.96 -15.58 -21.00
N ILE A 436 8.36 -14.47 -21.41
CA ILE A 436 8.79 -13.14 -21.01
C ILE A 436 7.97 -12.71 -19.80
N HIS A 437 8.61 -12.52 -18.65
CA HIS A 437 7.97 -12.06 -17.42
C HIS A 437 8.31 -10.59 -17.21
N GLN A 438 7.35 -9.73 -16.94
CA GLN A 438 7.65 -8.39 -16.39
C GLN A 438 7.75 -8.50 -14.87
N PRO A 439 8.95 -8.31 -14.27
CA PRO A 439 9.08 -8.22 -12.83
C PRO A 439 8.33 -7.01 -12.28
N SER A 440 7.92 -7.12 -11.02
CA SER A 440 7.33 -6.02 -10.25
C SER A 440 8.16 -5.73 -9.00
N TRP A 441 8.08 -4.49 -8.53
CA TRP A 441 9.02 -3.97 -7.54
C TRP A 441 8.31 -3.36 -6.35
N GLU A 442 8.86 -3.56 -5.14
CA GLU A 442 8.33 -2.98 -3.90
C GLU A 442 8.48 -1.44 -3.86
N HIS A 443 9.53 -0.90 -4.46
CA HIS A 443 9.79 0.55 -4.54
C HIS A 443 9.66 1.11 -5.97
N MET A 444 9.30 2.40 -6.07
CA MET A 444 9.28 3.08 -7.36
C MET A 444 10.69 3.24 -7.95
N ALA A 445 11.71 3.43 -7.10
CA ALA A 445 13.11 3.51 -7.54
C ALA A 445 13.52 2.32 -8.41
N ASP A 446 13.20 1.09 -7.98
CA ASP A 446 13.56 -0.12 -8.70
C ASP A 446 12.77 -0.26 -10.00
N ALA A 447 11.46 0.03 -9.99
CA ALA A 447 10.66 0.07 -11.21
C ALA A 447 11.23 1.10 -12.22
N ALA A 448 11.61 2.28 -11.73
CA ALA A 448 12.19 3.32 -12.55
C ALA A 448 13.59 2.98 -13.08
N ALA A 449 14.34 2.11 -12.41
CA ALA A 449 15.65 1.62 -12.85
C ALA A 449 15.52 0.51 -13.89
N HIS A 450 14.61 -0.45 -13.69
CA HIS A 450 14.61 -1.72 -14.42
C HIS A 450 13.50 -1.84 -15.48
N ASP A 451 12.33 -1.23 -15.28
CA ASP A 451 11.20 -1.47 -16.18
C ASP A 451 11.46 -0.90 -17.58
N VAL A 452 11.03 -1.67 -18.58
CA VAL A 452 10.92 -1.18 -19.96
C VAL A 452 9.89 -0.05 -20.03
N ARG A 453 10.16 0.92 -20.91
CA ARG A 453 9.21 2.01 -21.16
C ARG A 453 8.12 1.51 -22.09
N ASP A 454 6.87 1.74 -21.70
CA ASP A 454 5.70 1.43 -22.53
C ASP A 454 5.70 -0.03 -23.04
N PRO A 455 5.43 -1.02 -22.16
CA PRO A 455 5.45 -2.43 -22.54
C PRO A 455 4.57 -2.74 -23.75
N ALA A 456 3.45 -2.03 -23.94
CA ALA A 456 2.58 -2.22 -25.10
C ALA A 456 3.27 -1.88 -26.42
N ALA A 457 4.03 -0.78 -26.45
CA ALA A 457 4.85 -0.43 -27.62
C ALA A 457 5.96 -1.46 -27.83
N PHE A 458 6.61 -1.93 -26.76
CA PHE A 458 7.62 -2.98 -26.82
C PHE A 458 7.08 -4.26 -27.48
N PHE A 459 5.95 -4.81 -27.00
CA PHE A 459 5.40 -6.05 -27.57
C PHE A 459 4.84 -5.87 -28.98
N THR A 460 4.33 -4.68 -29.30
CA THR A 460 3.96 -4.34 -30.69
C THR A 460 5.18 -4.41 -31.60
N ALA A 461 6.33 -3.88 -31.16
CA ALA A 461 7.58 -3.93 -31.92
C ALA A 461 8.20 -5.34 -31.96
N LEU A 462 8.06 -6.12 -30.88
CA LEU A 462 8.53 -7.50 -30.82
C LEU A 462 7.76 -8.36 -31.83
N GLY A 463 6.44 -8.25 -31.88
CA GLY A 463 5.60 -8.86 -32.92
C GLY A 463 5.58 -10.39 -32.90
N LEU A 464 5.93 -11.02 -31.77
CA LEU A 464 5.97 -12.48 -31.61
C LEU A 464 4.89 -12.96 -30.63
N PRO A 465 4.28 -14.14 -30.85
CA PRO A 465 3.26 -14.71 -29.97
C PRO A 465 3.89 -15.43 -28.76
N VAL A 466 4.84 -14.78 -28.09
CA VAL A 466 5.53 -15.29 -26.90
C VAL A 466 4.59 -15.40 -25.70
N GLN A 467 4.87 -16.32 -24.79
CA GLN A 467 4.18 -16.35 -23.50
C GLN A 467 4.59 -15.15 -22.63
N VAL A 468 3.63 -14.47 -22.02
CA VAL A 468 3.86 -13.27 -21.20
C VAL A 468 3.13 -13.34 -19.86
N SER A 469 3.84 -13.01 -18.78
CA SER A 469 3.27 -12.85 -17.43
C SER A 469 3.68 -11.52 -16.79
N GLY A 470 3.05 -11.17 -15.66
CA GLY A 470 3.34 -9.92 -14.93
C GLY A 470 2.65 -8.65 -15.47
N LEU A 471 2.15 -8.69 -16.70
CA LEU A 471 1.51 -7.57 -17.40
C LEU A 471 -0.01 -7.74 -17.57
N ALA A 472 -0.72 -6.61 -17.62
CA ALA A 472 -2.12 -6.59 -18.03
C ALA A 472 -2.24 -6.82 -19.56
N ALA A 473 -3.39 -7.31 -20.03
CA ALA A 473 -3.62 -7.60 -21.46
C ALA A 473 -3.36 -6.40 -22.39
N CYS A 474 -3.66 -5.19 -21.94
CA CYS A 474 -3.41 -3.96 -22.70
C CYS A 474 -1.92 -3.59 -22.84
N GLN A 475 -1.05 -4.22 -22.08
CA GLN A 475 0.39 -3.98 -22.05
C GLN A 475 1.20 -4.97 -22.89
N ALA A 476 0.59 -6.04 -23.41
CA ALA A 476 1.28 -7.09 -24.16
C ALA A 476 0.51 -7.53 -25.41
N PRO A 477 0.21 -6.60 -26.35
CA PRO A 477 -0.55 -6.92 -27.56
C PRO A 477 0.11 -8.03 -28.40
N GLY A 478 -0.71 -8.94 -28.93
CA GLY A 478 -0.27 -10.00 -29.85
C GLY A 478 0.46 -11.17 -29.19
N THR A 479 0.56 -11.19 -27.86
CA THR A 479 1.29 -12.23 -27.09
C THR A 479 0.35 -13.32 -26.58
N VAL A 480 0.84 -14.30 -25.82
CA VAL A 480 0.03 -15.30 -25.11
C VAL A 480 0.09 -15.03 -23.60
N LEU A 481 -0.99 -14.51 -23.03
CA LEU A 481 -1.03 -14.16 -21.60
C LEU A 481 -1.09 -15.42 -20.73
N VAL A 482 -0.13 -15.57 -19.82
CA VAL A 482 -0.05 -16.66 -18.84
C VAL A 482 0.05 -16.11 -17.42
N GLU A 483 -0.27 -16.92 -16.42
CA GLU A 483 -0.12 -16.49 -15.02
C GLU A 483 1.35 -16.47 -14.63
N GLU A 484 1.67 -15.57 -13.71
CA GLU A 484 2.88 -15.69 -12.92
C GLU A 484 2.77 -16.94 -12.03
N ARG A 485 3.86 -17.70 -11.91
CA ARG A 485 3.89 -18.86 -11.01
C ARG A 485 3.75 -18.42 -9.57
N ARG A 486 2.92 -19.13 -8.80
CA ARG A 486 2.80 -18.91 -7.36
C ARG A 486 4.05 -19.41 -6.65
N ARG A 487 4.64 -18.53 -5.85
CA ARG A 487 5.87 -18.77 -5.11
C ARG A 487 5.63 -18.57 -3.61
N ILE A 488 6.18 -19.48 -2.82
CA ILE A 488 6.16 -19.39 -1.36
C ILE A 488 7.50 -19.91 -0.83
N GLY A 489 7.96 -19.41 0.32
CA GLY A 489 9.19 -19.87 0.94
C GLY A 489 9.22 -19.50 2.40
N ARG A 490 10.28 -19.91 3.10
CA ARG A 490 10.39 -19.74 4.57
C ARG A 490 10.25 -18.28 5.02
N ALA A 491 10.67 -17.32 4.20
CA ALA A 491 10.57 -15.89 4.47
C ALA A 491 9.11 -15.36 4.55
N MET A 492 8.11 -16.11 4.08
CA MET A 492 6.69 -15.77 4.25
C MET A 492 6.15 -16.08 5.64
N PHE A 493 6.91 -16.79 6.45
CA PHE A 493 6.53 -17.28 7.76
C PHE A 493 7.35 -16.61 8.85
N ASP A 494 6.73 -16.47 10.01
CA ASP A 494 7.40 -16.05 11.24
C ASP A 494 8.39 -17.15 11.67
N PRO A 495 9.67 -16.82 11.91
CA PRO A 495 10.70 -17.84 12.14
C PRO A 495 10.51 -18.60 13.45
N ASP A 496 9.89 -17.97 14.44
CA ASP A 496 9.70 -18.55 15.79
C ASP A 496 8.44 -19.42 15.85
N THR A 497 7.39 -19.03 15.11
CA THR A 497 6.09 -19.70 15.21
C THR A 497 5.68 -20.47 13.97
N GLY A 498 6.38 -20.32 12.84
CA GLY A 498 6.06 -20.99 11.57
C GLY A 498 4.74 -20.54 10.95
N ARG A 499 4.09 -19.51 11.50
CA ARG A 499 2.80 -18.98 11.01
C ARG A 499 3.05 -17.96 9.91
N LEU A 500 2.09 -17.77 8.99
CA LEU A 500 2.19 -16.70 8.01
C LEU A 500 2.42 -15.34 8.70
N ALA A 501 3.51 -14.67 8.32
CA ALA A 501 3.87 -13.39 8.88
C ALA A 501 3.08 -12.26 8.20
N ILE A 502 2.35 -11.47 8.99
CA ILE A 502 1.52 -10.36 8.48
C ILE A 502 2.36 -9.38 7.67
N GLY A 503 3.55 -9.02 8.17
CA GLY A 503 4.46 -8.10 7.49
C GLY A 503 5.00 -8.65 6.17
N ALA A 504 5.34 -9.94 6.12
CA ALA A 504 5.80 -10.59 4.89
C ALA A 504 4.69 -10.64 3.85
N LEU A 505 3.47 -11.01 4.25
CA LEU A 505 2.30 -11.05 3.36
C LEU A 505 1.93 -9.66 2.83
N ALA A 506 2.03 -8.63 3.66
CA ALA A 506 1.72 -7.27 3.25
C ALA A 506 2.80 -6.70 2.30
N ARG A 507 4.08 -7.02 2.51
CA ARG A 507 5.15 -6.71 1.54
C ARG A 507 4.98 -7.46 0.23
N ASP A 508 4.64 -8.76 0.28
CA ASP A 508 4.34 -9.56 -0.92
C ASP A 508 3.18 -8.96 -1.73
N HIS A 509 2.12 -8.49 -1.05
CA HIS A 509 1.04 -7.75 -1.70
C HIS A 509 1.57 -6.51 -2.42
N VAL A 510 2.33 -5.64 -1.74
CA VAL A 510 2.91 -4.43 -2.36
C VAL A 510 3.80 -4.78 -3.54
N ALA A 511 4.68 -5.78 -3.39
CA ALA A 511 5.65 -6.16 -4.41
C ALA A 511 4.99 -6.76 -5.66
N ARG A 512 3.90 -7.54 -5.53
CA ARG A 512 3.36 -8.35 -6.64
C ARG A 512 1.90 -8.09 -7.01
N ALA A 513 1.07 -7.79 -6.03
CA ALA A 513 -0.38 -7.80 -6.17
C ALA A 513 -1.03 -6.41 -6.12
N TYR A 514 -0.34 -5.38 -5.63
CA TYR A 514 -0.90 -4.05 -5.55
C TYR A 514 -0.95 -3.39 -6.93
N ARG A 515 -2.12 -3.47 -7.54
CA ARG A 515 -2.38 -3.08 -8.93
C ARG A 515 -3.54 -2.10 -8.99
N ALA A 516 -3.51 -1.22 -9.99
CA ALA A 516 -4.57 -0.25 -10.21
C ALA A 516 -4.94 -0.14 -11.69
N LYS A 517 -6.14 0.40 -11.93
CA LYS A 517 -6.69 0.69 -13.27
C LYS A 517 -6.84 2.21 -13.41
N SER A 518 -6.93 2.70 -14.64
CA SER A 518 -7.43 4.06 -14.91
C SER A 518 -8.96 4.07 -14.88
N VAL A 519 -9.58 5.23 -14.62
CA VAL A 519 -11.01 5.46 -14.86
C VAL A 519 -11.43 5.12 -16.30
N ARG A 520 -10.52 5.26 -17.27
CA ARG A 520 -10.79 4.92 -18.69
C ARG A 520 -11.05 3.43 -18.88
N CYS A 521 -10.66 2.58 -17.94
CA CYS A 521 -10.88 1.14 -18.01
C CYS A 521 -12.33 0.71 -17.77
N ASP A 522 -13.28 1.64 -17.56
CA ASP A 522 -14.69 1.31 -17.26
C ASP A 522 -15.33 0.48 -18.36
N ASP A 523 -15.14 0.88 -19.61
CA ASP A 523 -15.69 0.20 -20.79
C ASP A 523 -14.73 -0.85 -21.38
N CYS A 524 -13.67 -1.22 -20.65
CA CYS A 524 -12.72 -2.23 -21.09
C CYS A 524 -13.37 -3.62 -21.06
N ARG A 525 -13.36 -4.35 -22.19
CA ARG A 525 -13.98 -5.69 -22.28
C ARG A 525 -13.45 -6.69 -21.27
N VAL A 526 -12.17 -6.55 -20.92
CA VAL A 526 -11.49 -7.45 -19.98
C VAL A 526 -11.47 -6.93 -18.55
N ARG A 527 -12.20 -5.84 -18.24
CA ARG A 527 -12.14 -5.14 -16.95
C ARG A 527 -12.37 -6.08 -15.77
N ALA A 528 -13.40 -6.93 -15.81
CA ALA A 528 -13.79 -7.79 -14.70
C ALA A 528 -12.72 -8.84 -14.36
N ARG A 529 -11.87 -9.22 -15.33
CA ARG A 529 -10.83 -10.26 -15.20
C ARG A 529 -9.41 -9.71 -15.19
N CYS A 530 -9.26 -8.40 -15.27
CA CYS A 530 -7.98 -7.71 -15.23
C CYS A 530 -7.72 -7.22 -13.80
N GLU A 531 -6.53 -7.43 -13.26
CA GLU A 531 -6.14 -6.86 -11.95
C GLU A 531 -5.58 -5.44 -12.07
N GLY A 532 -5.21 -5.01 -13.29
CA GLY A 532 -4.61 -3.72 -13.57
C GLY A 532 -3.08 -3.79 -13.68
N ILE A 533 -2.45 -2.62 -13.63
CA ILE A 533 -1.00 -2.45 -13.77
C ILE A 533 -0.41 -2.27 -12.38
N HIS A 534 0.79 -2.80 -12.14
CA HIS A 534 1.50 -2.68 -10.87
C HIS A 534 1.68 -1.21 -10.46
N ILE A 535 1.45 -0.92 -9.18
CA ILE A 535 1.37 0.44 -8.65
C ILE A 535 2.64 1.26 -8.87
N ASN A 536 3.84 0.65 -8.75
CA ASN A 536 5.10 1.38 -8.88
C ASN A 536 5.46 1.65 -10.35
N MET A 537 5.07 0.77 -11.26
CA MET A 537 5.11 1.07 -12.70
C MET A 537 4.17 2.24 -13.03
N LEU A 538 2.99 2.33 -12.40
CA LEU A 538 2.07 3.46 -12.58
C LEU A 538 2.62 4.76 -11.98
N ARG A 539 3.20 4.73 -10.78
CA ARG A 539 3.85 5.89 -10.15
C ARG A 539 4.97 6.45 -11.02
N ASP A 540 5.79 5.60 -11.63
CA ASP A 540 6.85 6.03 -12.54
C ASP A 540 6.32 6.44 -13.94
N GLN A 541 5.57 5.57 -14.61
CA GLN A 541 5.24 5.73 -16.04
C GLN A 541 3.91 6.44 -16.33
N GLY A 542 3.02 6.50 -15.33
CA GLY A 542 1.69 7.13 -15.39
C GLY A 542 0.56 6.17 -15.72
N LEU A 543 -0.67 6.57 -15.38
CA LEU A 543 -1.92 5.84 -15.70
C LEU A 543 -2.21 5.79 -17.21
N ARG A 544 -1.48 6.57 -18.01
CA ARG A 544 -1.44 6.47 -19.48
C ARG A 544 -1.10 5.07 -20.00
N LEU A 545 -0.42 4.24 -19.21
CA LEU A 545 -0.14 2.84 -19.56
C LEU A 545 -1.41 1.98 -19.63
N CYS A 546 -2.48 2.36 -18.91
CA CYS A 546 -3.78 1.72 -19.07
C CYS A 546 -4.36 2.09 -20.44
N ARG A 547 -4.43 1.11 -21.35
CA ARG A 547 -4.99 1.23 -22.70
C ARG A 547 -6.20 0.29 -22.83
N PRO A 548 -7.41 0.72 -22.42
CA PRO A 548 -8.61 -0.11 -22.41
C PRO A 548 -8.83 -0.83 -23.75
N LEU A 549 -9.09 -2.14 -23.69
CA LEU A 549 -9.40 -2.97 -24.85
C LEU A 549 -10.89 -2.89 -25.12
N VAL A 550 -11.30 -1.93 -25.95
CA VAL A 550 -12.71 -1.69 -26.30
C VAL A 550 -13.10 -2.48 -27.55
N ALA A 551 -12.27 -2.45 -28.59
CA ALA A 551 -12.54 -3.12 -29.87
C ALA A 551 -11.24 -3.57 -30.57
N GLY A 552 -11.39 -4.40 -31.61
CA GLY A 552 -10.30 -4.89 -32.45
C GLY A 552 -9.84 -6.31 -32.10
N LYS A 553 -9.13 -6.94 -33.04
CA LYS A 553 -8.73 -8.36 -32.99
C LYS A 553 -8.07 -8.75 -31.68
N TRP A 554 -7.12 -7.95 -31.18
CA TRP A 554 -6.46 -8.24 -29.90
C TRP A 554 -7.42 -8.15 -28.71
N ALA A 555 -8.39 -7.23 -28.73
CA ALA A 555 -9.39 -7.13 -27.67
C ALA A 555 -10.28 -8.39 -27.62
N ASP A 556 -10.66 -8.92 -28.79
CA ASP A 556 -11.41 -10.17 -28.91
C ASP A 556 -10.60 -11.36 -28.38
N GLU A 557 -9.36 -11.52 -28.84
CA GLU A 557 -8.47 -12.62 -28.44
C GLU A 557 -8.15 -12.59 -26.95
N ALA A 558 -7.84 -11.41 -26.40
CA ALA A 558 -7.57 -11.25 -24.98
C ALA A 558 -8.81 -11.55 -24.13
N ALA A 559 -9.99 -11.09 -24.55
CA ALA A 559 -11.24 -11.39 -23.86
C ALA A 559 -11.55 -12.88 -23.85
N ALA A 560 -11.50 -13.54 -25.02
CA ALA A 560 -11.78 -14.96 -25.14
C ALA A 560 -10.82 -15.81 -24.28
N ARG A 561 -9.53 -15.47 -24.25
CA ARG A 561 -8.55 -16.18 -23.40
C ARG A 561 -8.79 -15.99 -21.92
N LEU A 562 -9.12 -14.76 -21.50
CA LEU A 562 -9.42 -14.49 -20.09
C LEU A 562 -10.73 -15.13 -19.65
N GLU A 563 -11.74 -15.19 -20.53
CA GLU A 563 -13.00 -15.90 -20.30
C GLU A 563 -12.80 -17.41 -20.24
N ALA A 564 -12.00 -17.99 -21.13
CA ALA A 564 -11.66 -19.41 -21.07
C ALA A 564 -10.92 -19.77 -19.78
N ARG A 565 -10.03 -18.88 -19.32
CA ARG A 565 -9.28 -19.05 -18.07
C ARG A 565 -10.14 -18.88 -16.83
N TRP A 566 -10.97 -17.85 -16.83
CA TRP A 566 -11.84 -17.48 -15.73
C TRP A 566 -13.27 -17.36 -16.26
N PRO A 567 -13.99 -18.48 -16.42
CA PRO A 567 -15.37 -18.45 -16.91
C PRO A 567 -16.25 -17.47 -16.13
N GLU A 568 -16.02 -17.38 -14.82
CA GLU A 568 -16.51 -16.31 -13.96
C GLU A 568 -15.37 -15.37 -13.55
N PRO A 569 -15.62 -14.05 -13.38
CA PRO A 569 -14.63 -13.13 -12.84
C PRO A 569 -14.09 -13.62 -11.48
N PRO A 570 -12.77 -13.52 -11.22
CA PRO A 570 -12.21 -13.90 -9.93
C PRO A 570 -12.86 -13.09 -8.79
N ALA A 571 -13.48 -13.81 -7.85
CA ALA A 571 -14.13 -13.19 -6.70
C ALA A 571 -13.10 -12.42 -5.84
N ARG A 572 -13.54 -11.26 -5.36
CA ARG A 572 -12.82 -10.37 -4.44
C ARG A 572 -13.50 -10.41 -3.07
N VAL A 573 -12.81 -9.90 -2.06
CA VAL A 573 -13.41 -9.75 -0.72
C VAL A 573 -14.61 -8.79 -0.79
N ALA A 574 -14.53 -7.74 -1.62
CA ALA A 574 -15.65 -6.85 -1.88
C ALA A 574 -16.91 -7.54 -2.45
N ASP A 575 -16.76 -8.69 -3.11
CA ASP A 575 -17.87 -9.45 -3.68
C ASP A 575 -18.54 -10.36 -2.62
N GLY A 576 -18.12 -10.28 -1.36
CA GLY A 576 -18.67 -11.08 -0.26
C GLY A 576 -18.18 -12.51 -0.22
N LYS A 577 -16.98 -12.78 -0.78
CA LYS A 577 -16.35 -14.09 -0.68
C LYS A 577 -16.30 -14.55 0.80
N PRO A 578 -16.72 -15.78 1.14
CA PRO A 578 -16.60 -16.29 2.51
C PRO A 578 -15.13 -16.49 2.89
N LEU A 579 -14.86 -16.46 4.20
CA LEU A 579 -13.55 -16.78 4.75
C LEU A 579 -13.30 -18.29 4.65
N GLU A 580 -12.07 -18.65 4.32
CA GLU A 580 -11.59 -20.03 4.41
C GLU A 580 -10.85 -20.24 5.73
N PRO A 581 -10.89 -21.46 6.31
CA PRO A 581 -10.07 -21.77 7.48
C PRO A 581 -8.59 -21.58 7.13
N PRO A 582 -7.76 -21.02 8.02
CA PRO A 582 -6.34 -20.87 7.74
C PRO A 582 -5.67 -22.24 7.67
N HIS A 583 -4.64 -22.34 6.83
CA HIS A 583 -3.78 -23.51 6.80
C HIS A 583 -2.97 -23.61 8.11
N ASP A 584 -2.62 -24.83 8.51
CA ASP A 584 -1.67 -25.11 9.59
C ASP A 584 -0.33 -24.37 9.39
N SER A 585 0.36 -24.15 10.52
CA SER A 585 1.74 -23.65 10.56
C SER A 585 2.67 -24.45 9.64
N LEU A 586 3.80 -23.86 9.27
CA LEU A 586 4.86 -24.53 8.53
C LEU A 586 5.22 -25.88 9.20
N PRO A 587 5.53 -26.96 8.44
CA PRO A 587 5.89 -28.25 9.01
C PRO A 587 6.98 -28.15 10.08
N GLY A 588 6.79 -28.83 11.21
CA GLY A 588 7.70 -28.79 12.36
C GLY A 588 7.36 -27.73 13.41
N TYR A 589 6.39 -26.85 13.16
CA TYR A 589 5.91 -25.86 14.12
C TYR A 589 4.56 -26.26 14.73
N ALA A 590 4.32 -25.81 15.96
CA ALA A 590 3.04 -26.02 16.64
C ALA A 590 1.92 -25.19 15.97
N PRO A 591 0.66 -25.68 15.98
CA PRO A 591 -0.48 -24.88 15.58
C PRO A 591 -0.71 -23.72 16.56
N PRO A 592 -1.44 -22.66 16.16
CA PRO A 592 -1.79 -21.56 17.04
C PRO A 592 -2.57 -22.05 18.28
N ALA A 593 -2.18 -21.57 19.46
CA ALA A 593 -2.84 -21.95 20.73
C ALA A 593 -4.25 -21.35 20.91
N GLY A 594 -4.66 -20.43 20.02
CA GLY A 594 -5.96 -19.77 20.07
C GLY A 594 -5.91 -18.32 19.56
N PRO A 595 -7.02 -17.58 19.64
CA PRO A 595 -7.07 -16.18 19.25
C PRO A 595 -6.19 -15.31 20.17
N VAL A 596 -5.53 -14.32 19.58
CA VAL A 596 -4.75 -13.29 20.27
C VAL A 596 -5.67 -12.14 20.67
N ALA A 597 -5.60 -11.73 21.93
CA ALA A 597 -6.33 -10.58 22.44
C ALA A 597 -5.62 -9.27 22.06
N ASP A 598 -6.39 -8.25 21.68
CA ASP A 598 -5.88 -6.88 21.55
C ASP A 598 -5.59 -6.32 22.95
N PRO A 599 -4.34 -5.94 23.27
CA PRO A 599 -3.98 -5.37 24.57
C PRO A 599 -4.87 -4.20 24.99
N LEU A 600 -5.30 -3.35 24.05
CA LEU A 600 -6.18 -2.23 24.36
C LEU A 600 -7.58 -2.69 24.78
N ALA A 601 -8.09 -3.75 24.15
CA ALA A 601 -9.36 -4.35 24.53
C ALA A 601 -9.27 -5.01 25.91
N VAL A 602 -8.14 -5.66 26.23
CA VAL A 602 -7.87 -6.24 27.56
C VAL A 602 -7.86 -5.15 28.63
N THR A 603 -7.09 -4.09 28.43
CA THR A 603 -7.00 -2.95 29.36
C THR A 603 -8.37 -2.29 29.57
N ALA A 604 -9.14 -2.10 28.50
CA ALA A 604 -10.46 -1.50 28.63
C ALA A 604 -11.47 -2.37 29.36
N ASN A 605 -11.46 -3.68 29.14
CA ASN A 605 -12.29 -4.64 29.87
C ASN A 605 -11.94 -4.64 31.36
N ALA A 606 -10.64 -4.61 31.70
CA ALA A 606 -10.18 -4.47 33.09
C ALA A 606 -10.67 -3.17 33.74
N LEU A 607 -10.82 -2.09 32.96
CA LEU A 607 -11.35 -0.81 33.42
C LEU A 607 -12.89 -0.70 33.37
N GLY A 608 -13.61 -1.76 32.98
CA GLY A 608 -15.08 -1.77 32.86
C GLY A 608 -15.64 -0.84 31.78
N ARG A 609 -14.81 -0.43 30.81
CA ARG A 609 -15.20 0.56 29.79
C ARG A 609 -15.70 -0.13 28.53
N ARG A 610 -17.00 0.01 28.26
CA ARG A 610 -17.62 -0.54 27.05
C ARG A 610 -17.40 0.39 25.83
N PRO A 611 -17.33 -0.19 24.61
CA PRO A 611 -17.46 0.58 23.37
C PRO A 611 -18.76 1.38 23.33
N ARG A 612 -18.79 2.43 22.51
CA ARG A 612 -19.93 3.36 22.43
C ARG A 612 -21.22 2.64 21.97
N PRO A 613 -22.39 2.89 22.57
CA PRO A 613 -23.66 2.62 21.89
C PRO A 613 -23.85 3.56 20.70
N LEU A 614 -24.42 3.05 19.60
CA LEU A 614 -24.66 3.76 18.35
C LEU A 614 -25.37 5.11 18.58
N VAL A 615 -24.91 6.17 17.91
CA VAL A 615 -25.64 7.45 17.87
C VAL A 615 -26.83 7.27 16.96
N ARG A 616 -28.05 7.39 17.49
CA ARG A 616 -29.22 7.64 16.65
C ARG A 616 -29.05 9.02 16.00
N GLY A 617 -28.95 9.04 14.67
CA GLY A 617 -28.29 10.10 13.90
C GLY A 617 -28.91 11.50 14.04
N PRO A 618 -28.10 12.56 13.89
CA PRO A 618 -28.61 13.92 13.72
C PRO A 618 -29.22 14.10 12.32
N THR A 619 -30.31 14.86 12.26
CA THR A 619 -30.98 15.30 11.02
C THR A 619 -30.02 16.11 10.14
N ARG A 620 -30.05 15.87 8.81
CA ARG A 620 -29.34 16.64 7.78
C ARG A 620 -29.43 18.14 8.05
N ILE A 621 -28.34 18.87 7.78
CA ILE A 621 -28.41 20.34 7.58
C ILE A 621 -29.37 20.57 6.40
N LYS A 622 -30.59 21.03 6.68
CA LYS A 622 -31.48 21.62 5.68
C LYS A 622 -30.92 22.99 5.33
N GLY A 623 -29.99 23.04 4.37
CA GLY A 623 -29.36 24.28 3.96
C GLY A 623 -28.15 24.02 3.08
N GLY A 624 -28.39 23.68 1.82
CA GLY A 624 -27.34 23.83 0.81
C GLY A 624 -26.88 25.29 0.73
N PRO A 625 -25.65 25.55 0.26
CA PRO A 625 -25.20 26.93 0.04
C PRO A 625 -26.19 27.64 -0.90
N PRO A 626 -26.45 28.94 -0.69
CA PRO A 626 -27.39 29.67 -1.54
C PRO A 626 -26.92 29.57 -2.98
N ARG A 627 -27.81 29.11 -3.86
CA ARG A 627 -27.61 29.24 -5.30
C ARG A 627 -27.54 30.72 -5.62
N ARG A 628 -26.36 31.22 -5.96
CA ARG A 628 -26.18 32.34 -6.88
C ARG A 628 -25.02 32.01 -7.80
#